data_AF-A0AAN5BYI6-F1
#
_entry.id   AF-A0AAN5BYI6-F1
#
_cell.length_a   1.000
_cell.length_b   1.000
_cell.length_c   1.000
_cell.angle_alpha   90.00
_cell.angle_beta   90.00
_cell.angle_gamma   90.00
#
_symmetry.space_group_name_H-M   'P 1'
#
loop_
_entity.id
_entity.type
_entity.pdbx_description
1 polymer ?
#
loop_
_entity_poly.entity_id
_entity_poly.type
_entity_poly.pdbx_seq_one_letter_code
_entity_poly.pdbx_strand_id
1 'polypeptide(L)'
;MKDNPVGVLVDMKERSLFKSFDKSYHPTYGLGTMSGNIYDTAWIAMVRKPIEGKSVWAFPTAFQALLQQQSHCGSWGGTTSELDSIASTLAALLALQRHAEDSYDADRQDLNSRILKAKAFLDAALKGLNGLLRTCTLPVSLELRLPAILDLLEAEGHTFDFDRTYLNKIQSKKLSKINLDTIFSGPQSSLLHSLEALVGKIDFKGLAHYKVLGSMLASPSATAAYLMYNPVWDDEAEEYIQRAISNGAGHGSGLVAAGYPTTVFEWAWVRFILVVSIDLWRF
;
A
#
# COMPACT_ATOMS: atom_id res chain seq x y z
N MET A 1 31.66 3.52 -42.98
CA MET A 1 30.76 3.55 -41.81
C MET A 1 29.83 2.37 -41.93
N LYS A 2 30.04 1.31 -41.15
CA LYS A 2 29.11 0.18 -41.14
C LYS A 2 27.91 0.60 -40.30
N ASP A 3 26.72 0.58 -40.89
CA ASP A 3 25.47 0.67 -40.14
C ASP A 3 25.53 -0.38 -39.03
N ASN A 4 25.43 0.08 -37.78
CA ASN A 4 25.31 -0.80 -36.63
C ASN A 4 23.81 -0.98 -36.35
N PRO A 5 23.15 -2.00 -36.95
CA PRO A 5 21.71 -2.19 -36.80
C PRO A 5 21.30 -2.42 -35.34
N VAL A 6 22.21 -2.94 -34.51
CA VAL A 6 21.99 -3.10 -33.06
C VAL A 6 21.96 -1.73 -32.37
N GLY A 7 22.89 -0.83 -32.71
CA GLY A 7 22.89 0.55 -32.20
C GLY A 7 21.62 1.32 -32.55
N VAL A 8 21.15 1.20 -33.80
CA VAL A 8 19.89 1.83 -34.23
C VAL A 8 18.68 1.25 -33.48
N LEU A 9 18.64 -0.06 -33.24
CA LEU A 9 17.56 -0.71 -32.49
C LEU A 9 17.54 -0.27 -31.01
N VAL A 10 18.71 -0.13 -30.39
CA VAL A 10 18.86 0.37 -29.01
C VAL A 10 18.37 1.81 -28.92
N ASP A 11 18.81 2.70 -29.81
CA ASP A 11 18.35 4.09 -29.86
C ASP A 11 16.83 4.20 -30.07
N MET A 12 16.25 3.35 -30.92
CA MET A 12 14.80 3.30 -31.14
C MET A 12 14.04 2.86 -29.88
N LYS A 13 14.52 1.82 -29.18
CA LYS A 13 13.91 1.35 -27.93
C LYS A 13 14.03 2.39 -26.83
N GLU A 14 15.19 3.02 -26.70
CA GLU A 14 15.45 4.11 -25.76
C GLU A 14 14.46 5.26 -25.99
N ARG A 15 14.34 5.77 -27.23
CA ARG A 15 13.37 6.81 -27.58
C ARG A 15 11.92 6.41 -27.31
N SER A 16 11.56 5.16 -27.58
CA SER A 16 10.20 4.67 -27.29
C SER A 16 9.91 4.67 -25.80
N LEU A 17 10.91 4.30 -24.98
CA LEU A 17 10.78 4.23 -23.53
C LEU A 17 10.72 5.64 -22.89
N PHE A 18 11.55 6.57 -23.35
CA PHE A 18 11.44 7.97 -22.94
C PHE A 18 10.06 8.56 -23.29
N LYS A 19 9.52 8.25 -24.48
CA LYS A 19 8.17 8.69 -24.86
C LYS A 19 7.06 8.08 -24.01
N SER A 20 7.19 6.83 -23.56
CA SER A 20 6.20 6.24 -22.64
C SER A 20 6.27 6.88 -21.26
N PHE A 21 7.48 7.20 -20.77
CA PHE A 21 7.66 7.90 -19.51
C PHE A 21 7.05 9.31 -19.55
N ASP A 22 7.29 10.05 -20.63
CA ASP A 22 6.75 11.40 -20.81
C ASP A 22 5.21 11.44 -20.82
N LYS A 23 4.57 10.42 -21.40
CA LYS A 23 3.09 10.29 -21.38
C LYS A 23 2.50 10.02 -20.00
N SER A 24 3.24 9.32 -19.15
CA SER A 24 2.81 8.97 -17.79
C SER A 24 3.35 9.92 -16.72
N TYR A 25 4.07 10.97 -17.12
CA TYR A 25 4.72 11.90 -16.22
C TYR A 25 3.80 13.07 -15.87
N HIS A 26 3.59 13.28 -14.57
CA HIS A 26 2.97 14.50 -14.05
C HIS A 26 4.06 15.54 -13.69
N PRO A 27 3.92 16.82 -14.05
CA PRO A 27 4.96 17.83 -13.78
C PRO A 27 5.28 18.01 -12.29
N THR A 28 4.25 17.94 -11.44
CA THR A 28 4.40 18.08 -9.97
C THR A 28 4.64 16.75 -9.26
N TYR A 29 3.91 15.71 -9.65
CA TYR A 29 3.85 14.44 -8.92
C TYR A 29 4.67 13.36 -9.61
N GLY A 30 5.33 13.65 -10.73
CA GLY A 30 6.14 12.67 -11.44
C GLY A 30 5.35 11.50 -12.03
N LEU A 31 6.06 10.40 -12.24
CA LEU A 31 5.57 9.12 -12.75
C LEU A 31 5.62 8.03 -11.66
N GLY A 32 4.78 7.00 -11.83
CA GLY A 32 4.90 5.73 -11.12
C GLY A 32 4.22 4.61 -11.89
N THR A 33 5.01 3.67 -12.42
CA THR A 33 4.53 2.53 -13.22
C THR A 33 4.58 1.21 -12.47
N MET A 34 4.78 1.24 -11.15
CA MET A 34 4.69 0.05 -10.31
C MET A 34 3.29 -0.57 -10.37
N SER A 35 3.18 -1.87 -10.11
CA SER A 35 1.90 -2.58 -10.08
C SER A 35 1.03 -2.14 -8.90
N GLY A 36 -0.29 -2.31 -9.04
CA GLY A 36 -1.23 -2.06 -7.96
C GLY A 36 -0.96 -2.95 -6.75
N ASN A 37 -1.11 -2.39 -5.56
CA ASN A 37 -1.00 -3.05 -4.27
C ASN A 37 -2.35 -3.00 -3.55
N ILE A 38 -2.89 -4.19 -3.24
CA ILE A 38 -4.18 -4.27 -2.55
C ILE A 38 -4.08 -3.77 -1.10
N TYR A 39 -2.97 -4.03 -0.42
CA TYR A 39 -2.79 -3.55 0.95
C TYR A 39 -2.99 -2.03 1.07
N ASP A 40 -2.30 -1.26 0.23
CA ASP A 40 -2.43 0.20 0.19
C ASP A 40 -3.81 0.66 -0.26
N THR A 41 -4.38 0.00 -1.28
CA THR A 41 -5.73 0.29 -1.77
C THR A 41 -6.78 0.08 -0.67
N ALA A 42 -6.62 -0.95 0.17
CA ALA A 42 -7.50 -1.22 1.29
C ALA A 42 -7.45 -0.13 2.37
N TRP A 43 -6.25 0.37 2.69
CA TRP A 43 -6.10 1.51 3.60
C TRP A 43 -6.79 2.78 3.08
N ILE A 44 -6.66 3.06 1.78
CA ILE A 44 -7.34 4.19 1.14
C ILE A 44 -8.86 4.05 1.19
N ALA A 45 -9.38 2.84 0.95
CA ALA A 45 -10.82 2.59 0.95
C ALA A 45 -11.49 2.85 2.31
N MET A 46 -10.71 2.86 3.40
CA MET A 46 -11.19 3.16 4.76
C MET A 46 -11.22 4.65 5.10
N VAL A 47 -10.71 5.53 4.24
CA VAL A 47 -10.63 6.97 4.55
C VAL A 47 -12.02 7.60 4.47
N ARG A 48 -12.42 8.24 5.57
CA ARG A 48 -13.65 9.01 5.67
C ARG A 48 -13.36 10.51 5.74
N LYS A 49 -14.05 11.29 4.91
CA LYS A 49 -13.99 12.74 4.90
C LYS A 49 -15.18 13.33 5.67
N PRO A 50 -14.95 14.20 6.66
CA PRO A 50 -16.04 14.93 7.31
C PRO A 50 -16.59 16.01 6.36
N ILE A 51 -17.89 15.99 6.08
CA ILE A 51 -18.61 16.98 5.27
C ILE A 51 -19.88 17.38 6.00
N GLU A 52 -19.97 18.65 6.42
CA GLU A 52 -21.20 19.28 6.94
C GLU A 52 -21.97 18.42 7.97
N GLY A 53 -21.27 17.91 9.00
CA GLY A 53 -21.87 17.10 10.07
C GLY A 53 -22.16 15.63 9.69
N LYS A 54 -21.81 15.21 8.47
CA LYS A 54 -21.79 13.81 8.03
C LYS A 54 -20.37 13.38 7.70
N SER A 55 -20.20 12.08 7.49
CA SER A 55 -18.93 11.49 7.12
C SER A 55 -19.12 10.60 5.90
N VAL A 56 -18.38 10.86 4.83
CA VAL A 56 -18.47 10.12 3.55
C VAL A 56 -17.17 9.40 3.23
N TRP A 57 -17.23 8.32 2.47
CA TRP A 57 -16.04 7.65 1.94
C TRP A 57 -15.33 8.57 0.95
N ALA A 58 -14.07 8.93 1.24
CA ALA A 58 -13.31 9.89 0.44
C ALA A 58 -12.91 9.31 -0.93
N PHE A 59 -12.69 8.00 -1.00
CA PHE A 59 -12.16 7.31 -2.19
C PHE A 59 -12.99 6.07 -2.56
N PRO A 60 -14.23 6.24 -3.04
CA PRO A 60 -15.13 5.13 -3.35
C PRO A 60 -14.59 4.21 -4.46
N THR A 61 -13.79 4.73 -5.40
CA THR A 61 -13.16 3.93 -6.45
C THR A 61 -12.16 2.91 -5.90
N ALA A 62 -11.44 3.24 -4.82
CA ALA A 62 -10.54 2.29 -4.16
C ALA A 62 -11.33 1.12 -3.57
N PHE A 63 -12.48 1.38 -2.95
CA PHE A 63 -13.35 0.32 -2.46
C PHE A 63 -13.91 -0.56 -3.58
N GLN A 64 -14.36 0.05 -4.68
CA GLN A 64 -14.81 -0.70 -5.86
C GLN A 64 -13.70 -1.59 -6.42
N ALA A 65 -12.45 -1.11 -6.47
CA ALA A 65 -11.31 -1.91 -6.89
C ALA A 65 -11.11 -3.13 -5.98
N LEU A 66 -11.27 -3.00 -4.66
CA LEU A 66 -11.21 -4.15 -3.74
C LEU A 66 -12.29 -5.18 -4.06
N LEU A 67 -13.54 -4.76 -4.27
CA LEU A 67 -14.65 -5.67 -4.58
C LEU A 67 -14.40 -6.47 -5.86
N GLN A 68 -13.76 -5.85 -6.86
CA GLN A 68 -13.43 -6.49 -8.14
C GLN A 68 -12.24 -7.46 -8.05
N GLN A 69 -11.36 -7.28 -7.07
CA GLN A 69 -10.09 -8.03 -6.96
C GLN A 69 -10.15 -9.19 -5.96
N GLN A 70 -11.28 -9.43 -5.30
CA GLN A 70 -11.42 -10.59 -4.42
C GLN A 70 -11.35 -11.88 -5.24
N SER A 71 -10.45 -12.78 -4.85
CA SER A 71 -10.32 -14.08 -5.47
C SER A 71 -11.49 -15.02 -5.13
N HIS A 72 -11.61 -16.12 -5.86
CA HIS A 72 -12.64 -17.14 -5.59
C HIS A 72 -12.50 -17.78 -4.20
N CYS A 73 -11.28 -17.91 -3.67
CA CYS A 73 -11.05 -18.44 -2.32
C CYS A 73 -11.22 -17.38 -1.23
N GLY A 74 -11.54 -16.13 -1.59
CA GLY A 74 -11.80 -15.04 -0.65
C GLY A 74 -10.61 -14.17 -0.31
N SER A 75 -9.41 -14.49 -0.82
CA SER A 75 -8.19 -13.72 -0.60
C SER A 75 -8.07 -12.52 -1.53
N TRP A 76 -7.17 -11.61 -1.17
CA TRP A 76 -6.58 -10.62 -2.05
C TRP A 76 -5.08 -10.80 -2.07
N GLY A 77 -4.46 -10.52 -3.21
CA GLY A 77 -3.04 -10.75 -3.43
C GLY A 77 -2.82 -11.73 -4.57
N GLY A 78 -1.68 -11.57 -5.26
CA GLY A 78 -1.29 -12.45 -6.35
C GLY A 78 -0.80 -13.81 -5.85
N THR A 79 -0.67 -14.77 -6.76
CA THR A 79 -0.15 -16.12 -6.48
C THR A 79 1.33 -16.15 -6.09
N THR A 80 2.02 -15.01 -6.11
CA THR A 80 3.49 -14.92 -5.99
C THR A 80 3.99 -14.80 -4.55
N SER A 81 3.17 -14.33 -3.61
CA SER A 81 3.56 -14.15 -2.20
C SER A 81 2.40 -14.43 -1.26
N GLU A 82 2.53 -15.50 -0.48
CA GLU A 82 1.53 -15.87 0.53
C GLU A 82 1.49 -14.86 1.69
N LEU A 83 2.64 -14.28 2.08
CA LEU A 83 2.69 -13.21 3.08
C LEU A 83 1.96 -11.95 2.62
N ASP A 84 2.12 -11.59 1.35
CA ASP A 84 1.41 -10.45 0.77
C ASP A 84 -0.09 -10.72 0.69
N SER A 85 -0.47 -11.95 0.34
CA SER A 85 -1.88 -12.36 0.31
C SER A 85 -2.53 -12.29 1.69
N ILE A 86 -1.82 -12.74 2.74
CA ILE A 86 -2.30 -12.62 4.13
C ILE A 86 -2.46 -11.14 4.51
N ALA A 87 -1.43 -10.32 4.29
CA ALA A 87 -1.45 -8.91 4.68
C ALA A 87 -2.54 -8.13 3.94
N SER A 88 -2.65 -8.32 2.63
CA SER A 88 -3.67 -7.69 1.77
C SER A 88 -5.08 -8.15 2.15
N THR A 89 -5.28 -9.44 2.44
CA THR A 89 -6.59 -9.96 2.85
C THR A 89 -7.02 -9.44 4.22
N LEU A 90 -6.09 -9.30 5.19
CA LEU A 90 -6.40 -8.68 6.48
C LEU A 90 -6.85 -7.22 6.32
N ALA A 91 -6.13 -6.43 5.51
CA ALA A 91 -6.49 -5.04 5.27
C ALA A 91 -7.82 -4.91 4.50
N ALA A 92 -8.04 -5.75 3.48
CA ALA A 92 -9.28 -5.78 2.72
C ALA A 92 -10.48 -6.21 3.58
N LEU A 93 -10.31 -7.20 4.48
CA LEU A 93 -11.34 -7.60 5.43
C LEU A 93 -11.77 -6.42 6.33
N LEU A 94 -10.81 -5.67 6.85
CA LEU A 94 -11.08 -4.49 7.68
C LEU A 94 -11.87 -3.43 6.88
N ALA A 95 -11.46 -3.17 5.63
CA ALA A 95 -12.18 -2.25 4.75
C ALA A 95 -13.61 -2.72 4.48
N LEU A 96 -13.82 -4.01 4.18
CA LEU A 96 -15.16 -4.57 3.95
C LEU A 96 -16.04 -4.46 5.19
N GLN A 97 -15.51 -4.75 6.38
CA GLN A 97 -16.25 -4.68 7.63
C GLN A 97 -16.76 -3.26 7.88
N ARG A 98 -15.90 -2.24 7.75
CA ARG A 98 -16.27 -0.84 7.94
C ARG A 98 -17.30 -0.35 6.92
N HIS A 99 -17.22 -0.80 5.68
CA HIS A 99 -18.23 -0.47 4.65
C HIS A 99 -19.55 -1.21 4.89
N ALA A 100 -19.53 -2.43 5.43
CA ALA A 100 -20.73 -3.21 5.73
C ALA A 100 -21.58 -2.58 6.85
N GLU A 101 -20.96 -1.82 7.77
CA GLU A 101 -21.66 -1.06 8.81
C GLU A 101 -22.49 0.11 8.24
N ASP A 102 -22.05 0.68 7.12
CA ASP A 102 -22.71 1.78 6.41
C ASP A 102 -23.66 1.32 5.30
N SER A 103 -23.65 0.02 4.97
CA SER A 103 -24.38 -0.54 3.82
C SER A 103 -25.79 -0.99 4.18
N TYR A 104 -26.70 -0.93 3.20
CA TYR A 104 -28.09 -1.33 3.33
C TYR A 104 -28.38 -2.68 2.64
N ASP A 105 -29.30 -3.46 3.22
CA ASP A 105 -29.91 -4.68 2.68
C ASP A 105 -29.04 -5.55 1.76
N ALA A 106 -29.20 -5.42 0.43
CA ALA A 106 -28.58 -6.29 -0.56
C ALA A 106 -27.06 -6.11 -0.64
N ASP A 107 -26.58 -4.87 -0.56
CA ASP A 107 -25.13 -4.58 -0.54
C ASP A 107 -24.49 -5.17 0.72
N ARG A 108 -25.19 -5.07 1.85
CA ARG A 108 -24.74 -5.67 3.11
C ARG A 108 -24.66 -7.20 3.03
N GLN A 109 -25.58 -7.85 2.33
CA GLN A 109 -25.54 -9.30 2.14
C GLN A 109 -24.35 -9.73 1.28
N ASP A 110 -24.06 -9.03 0.18
CA ASP A 110 -22.88 -9.29 -0.65
C ASP A 110 -21.60 -9.11 0.18
N LEU A 111 -21.47 -7.98 0.88
CA LEU A 111 -20.31 -7.70 1.75
C LEU A 111 -20.13 -8.76 2.82
N ASN A 112 -21.19 -9.19 3.49
CA ASN A 112 -21.13 -10.28 4.47
C ASN A 112 -20.63 -11.59 3.85
N SER A 113 -21.06 -11.93 2.62
CA SER A 113 -20.55 -13.10 1.90
C SER A 113 -19.04 -12.99 1.63
N ARG A 114 -18.58 -11.81 1.20
CA ARG A 114 -17.15 -11.54 0.94
C ARG A 114 -16.31 -11.60 2.20
N ILE A 115 -16.81 -11.02 3.30
CA ILE A 115 -16.20 -11.08 4.63
C ILE A 115 -16.04 -12.53 5.08
N LEU A 116 -17.08 -13.36 4.95
CA LEU A 116 -17.02 -14.78 5.34
C LEU A 116 -15.96 -15.55 4.56
N LYS A 117 -15.85 -15.31 3.24
CA LYS A 117 -14.80 -15.94 2.41
C LYS A 117 -13.40 -15.49 2.81
N ALA A 118 -13.22 -14.18 3.06
CA ALA A 118 -11.95 -13.62 3.50
C ALA A 118 -11.50 -14.24 4.84
N LYS A 119 -12.42 -14.36 5.80
CA LYS A 119 -12.17 -15.01 7.08
C LYS A 119 -11.79 -16.47 6.92
N ALA A 120 -12.54 -17.23 6.11
CA ALA A 120 -12.23 -18.63 5.85
C ALA A 120 -10.83 -18.84 5.24
N PHE A 121 -10.41 -17.95 4.33
CA PHE A 121 -9.05 -17.95 3.82
C PHE A 121 -8.02 -17.68 4.94
N LEU A 122 -8.24 -16.65 5.75
CA LEU A 122 -7.32 -16.25 6.82
C LEU A 122 -7.20 -17.32 7.92
N ASP A 123 -8.30 -17.97 8.30
CA ASP A 123 -8.32 -19.09 9.26
C ASP A 123 -7.43 -20.26 8.82
N ALA A 124 -7.26 -20.45 7.51
CA ALA A 124 -6.35 -21.44 6.95
C ALA A 124 -4.93 -20.89 6.83
N ALA A 125 -4.76 -19.73 6.20
CA ALA A 125 -3.45 -19.17 5.85
C ALA A 125 -2.62 -18.77 7.09
N LEU A 126 -3.25 -18.23 8.13
CA LEU A 126 -2.55 -17.78 9.34
C LEU A 126 -1.89 -18.93 10.12
N LYS A 127 -2.37 -20.17 9.97
CA LYS A 127 -1.73 -21.35 10.57
C LYS A 127 -0.32 -21.59 10.02
N GLY A 128 -0.07 -21.20 8.77
CA GLY A 128 1.25 -21.28 8.12
C GLY A 128 2.16 -20.08 8.39
N LEU A 129 1.66 -19.01 9.01
CA LEU A 129 2.34 -17.72 9.10
C LEU A 129 3.73 -17.82 9.74
N ASN A 130 3.90 -18.60 10.80
CA ASN A 130 5.21 -18.75 11.45
C ASN A 130 6.25 -19.42 10.56
N GLY A 131 5.84 -20.33 9.66
CA GLY A 131 6.72 -20.89 8.64
C GLY A 131 7.17 -19.80 7.68
N LEU A 132 6.20 -19.07 7.12
CA LEU A 132 6.44 -17.98 6.17
C LEU A 132 7.36 -16.89 6.73
N LEU A 133 7.12 -16.44 7.97
CA LEU A 133 7.92 -15.40 8.60
C LEU A 133 9.39 -15.82 8.84
N ARG A 134 9.67 -17.13 8.86
CA ARG A 134 11.03 -17.67 9.05
C ARG A 134 11.77 -17.89 7.73
N THR A 135 11.04 -18.18 6.65
CA THR A 135 11.61 -18.62 5.38
C THR A 135 11.59 -17.53 4.31
N CYS A 136 10.63 -16.60 4.38
CA CYS A 136 10.47 -15.55 3.38
C CYS A 136 11.20 -14.26 3.78
N THR A 137 11.56 -13.48 2.76
CA THR A 137 11.97 -12.08 2.97
C THR A 137 10.74 -11.27 3.39
N LEU A 138 10.84 -10.55 4.50
CA LEU A 138 9.72 -9.76 5.01
C LEU A 138 9.54 -8.48 4.17
N PRO A 139 8.33 -8.20 3.66
CA PRO A 139 7.96 -6.89 3.15
C PRO A 139 8.18 -5.79 4.18
N VAL A 140 8.29 -4.55 3.70
CA VAL A 140 8.55 -3.36 4.54
C VAL A 140 7.60 -3.32 5.74
N SER A 141 8.20 -3.26 6.94
CA SER A 141 7.53 -3.16 8.23
C SER A 141 6.44 -4.21 8.50
N LEU A 142 6.45 -5.37 7.82
CA LEU A 142 5.41 -6.38 7.98
C LEU A 142 5.29 -6.85 9.44
N GLU A 143 6.41 -6.91 10.17
CA GLU A 143 6.49 -7.27 11.58
C GLU A 143 5.76 -6.28 12.51
N LEU A 144 5.45 -5.07 12.03
CA LEU A 144 4.65 -4.07 12.75
C LEU A 144 3.23 -3.95 12.16
N ARG A 145 3.09 -4.07 10.83
CA ARG A 145 1.81 -3.95 10.12
C ARG A 145 0.85 -5.09 10.45
N LEU A 146 1.32 -6.34 10.52
CA LEU A 146 0.46 -7.49 10.80
C LEU A 146 -0.18 -7.41 12.21
N PRO A 147 0.57 -7.15 13.30
CA PRO A 147 -0.05 -6.96 14.60
C PRO A 147 -1.05 -5.79 14.61
N ALA A 148 -0.69 -4.65 14.00
CA ALA A 148 -1.57 -3.48 14.00
C ALA A 148 -2.92 -3.74 13.30
N ILE A 149 -2.92 -4.40 12.14
CA ILE A 149 -4.17 -4.73 11.44
C ILE A 149 -4.98 -5.81 12.19
N LEU A 150 -4.32 -6.75 12.86
CA LEU A 150 -4.98 -7.75 13.70
C LEU A 150 -5.65 -7.10 14.91
N ASP A 151 -4.99 -6.14 15.57
CA ASP A 151 -5.55 -5.38 16.69
C ASP A 151 -6.80 -4.59 16.25
N LEU A 152 -6.75 -3.97 15.06
CA LEU A 152 -7.90 -3.25 14.48
C LEU A 152 -9.06 -4.19 14.13
N LEU A 153 -8.78 -5.35 13.55
CA LEU A 153 -9.78 -6.37 13.24
C LEU A 153 -10.42 -6.94 14.50
N GLU A 154 -9.63 -7.18 15.55
CA GLU A 154 -10.12 -7.65 16.84
C GLU A 154 -11.08 -6.63 17.48
N ALA A 155 -10.78 -5.33 17.37
CA ALA A 155 -11.69 -4.26 17.81
C ALA A 155 -13.02 -4.25 17.04
N GLU A 156 -13.05 -4.75 15.80
CA GLU A 156 -14.25 -4.92 14.98
C GLU A 156 -14.86 -6.34 15.09
N GLY A 157 -14.44 -7.13 16.08
CA GLY A 157 -15.01 -8.45 16.38
C GLY A 157 -14.47 -9.60 15.52
N HIS A 158 -13.38 -9.40 14.79
CA HIS A 158 -12.73 -10.43 13.97
C HIS A 158 -11.45 -10.92 14.65
N THR A 159 -11.54 -12.08 15.29
CA THR A 159 -10.39 -12.76 15.89
C THR A 159 -9.98 -13.99 15.08
N PHE A 160 -8.69 -14.30 15.12
CA PHE A 160 -8.10 -15.45 14.43
C PHE A 160 -7.23 -16.23 15.39
N ASP A 161 -7.45 -17.55 15.44
CA ASP A 161 -6.68 -18.48 16.27
C ASP A 161 -5.50 -19.07 15.50
N PHE A 162 -4.30 -18.65 15.88
CA PHE A 162 -3.04 -19.15 15.33
C PHE A 162 -1.86 -18.84 16.26
N ASP A 163 -0.74 -19.55 16.08
CA ASP A 163 0.46 -19.31 16.88
C ASP A 163 1.10 -17.95 16.55
N ARG A 164 0.94 -16.97 17.45
CA ARG A 164 1.53 -15.63 17.34
C ARG A 164 2.96 -15.53 17.90
N THR A 165 3.54 -16.60 18.42
CA THR A 165 4.80 -16.55 19.19
C THR A 165 5.96 -15.95 18.39
N TYR A 166 6.16 -16.39 17.15
CA TYR A 166 7.26 -15.88 16.33
C TYR A 166 6.99 -14.44 15.85
N LEU A 167 5.75 -14.12 15.46
CA LEU A 167 5.34 -12.76 15.10
C LEU A 167 5.63 -11.78 16.26
N ASN A 168 5.20 -12.11 17.48
CA ASN A 168 5.43 -11.29 18.66
C ASN A 168 6.93 -11.13 18.97
N LYS A 169 7.73 -12.18 18.73
CA LYS A 169 9.19 -12.13 18.88
C LYS A 169 9.83 -11.13 17.91
N ILE A 170 9.49 -11.17 16.63
CA ILE A 170 10.08 -10.27 15.63
C ILE A 170 9.58 -8.82 15.82
N GLN A 171 8.32 -8.64 16.20
CA GLN A 171 7.75 -7.35 16.55
C GLN A 171 8.48 -6.74 17.76
N SER A 172 8.61 -7.50 18.84
CA SER A 172 9.30 -7.03 20.07
C SER A 172 10.76 -6.66 19.80
N LYS A 173 11.46 -7.44 18.95
CA LYS A 173 12.83 -7.13 18.53
C LYS A 173 12.93 -5.85 17.71
N LYS A 174 11.89 -5.52 16.93
CA LYS A 174 11.83 -4.27 16.17
C LYS A 174 11.56 -3.09 17.10
N LEU A 175 10.55 -3.21 17.96
CA LEU A 175 10.16 -2.17 18.91
C LEU A 175 11.24 -1.87 19.95
N SER A 176 12.06 -2.84 20.35
CA SER A 176 13.18 -2.58 21.28
C SER A 176 14.25 -1.63 20.73
N LYS A 177 14.22 -1.33 19.43
CA LYS A 177 15.13 -0.40 18.75
C LYS A 177 14.48 0.97 18.48
N ILE A 178 13.22 1.14 18.86
CA ILE A 178 12.41 2.30 18.51
C ILE A 178 11.89 2.91 19.81
N ASN A 179 12.14 4.20 20.02
CA ASN A 179 11.44 4.95 21.05
C ASN A 179 10.26 5.68 20.38
N LEU A 180 9.04 5.21 20.62
CA LEU A 180 7.83 5.75 20.01
C LEU A 180 7.55 7.21 20.42
N ASP A 181 7.97 7.62 21.61
CA ASP A 181 7.75 8.99 22.11
C ASP A 181 8.63 10.01 21.37
N THR A 182 9.81 9.60 20.90
CA THR A 182 10.80 10.49 20.29
C THR A 182 11.06 10.21 18.81
N ILE A 183 10.37 9.22 18.21
CA ILE A 183 10.66 8.76 16.85
C ILE A 183 10.47 9.86 15.79
N PHE A 184 9.59 10.82 16.07
CA PHE A 184 9.31 11.99 15.23
C PHE A 184 9.79 13.30 15.87
N SER A 185 10.75 13.24 16.78
CA SER A 185 11.42 14.44 17.32
C SER A 185 12.84 14.61 16.77
N GLY A 186 13.36 13.61 16.04
CA GLY A 186 14.70 13.58 15.48
C GLY A 186 14.71 13.57 13.95
N PRO A 187 15.79 13.06 13.33
CA PRO A 187 15.88 12.84 11.89
C PRO A 187 14.70 12.01 11.38
N GLN A 188 14.29 12.26 10.14
CA GLN A 188 13.16 11.61 9.52
C GLN A 188 13.29 10.07 9.59
N SER A 189 12.32 9.42 10.24
CA SER A 189 12.27 7.97 10.39
C SER A 189 11.66 7.30 9.15
N SER A 190 12.23 6.18 8.73
CA SER A 190 11.65 5.35 7.67
C SER A 190 10.28 4.76 8.06
N LEU A 191 9.93 4.75 9.36
CA LEU A 191 8.59 4.34 9.81
C LEU A 191 7.47 5.29 9.36
N LEU A 192 7.79 6.50 8.87
CA LEU A 192 6.80 7.35 8.20
C LEU A 192 6.17 6.66 6.97
N HIS A 193 6.86 5.71 6.34
CA HIS A 193 6.33 4.94 5.21
C HIS A 193 5.36 3.83 5.66
N SER A 194 5.25 3.57 6.97
CA SER A 194 4.38 2.55 7.55
C SER A 194 3.63 3.09 8.77
N LEU A 195 3.14 4.33 8.69
CA LEU A 195 2.43 5.00 9.80
C LEU A 195 1.20 4.23 10.26
N GLU A 196 0.54 3.53 9.35
CA GLU A 196 -0.60 2.67 9.63
C GLU A 196 -0.28 1.55 10.64
N ALA A 197 0.99 1.15 10.76
CA ALA A 197 1.44 0.19 11.77
C ALA A 197 1.53 0.76 13.20
N LEU A 198 1.47 2.09 13.32
CA LEU A 198 1.60 2.85 14.57
C LEU A 198 0.27 3.41 15.06
N VAL A 199 -0.84 3.08 14.39
CA VAL A 199 -2.19 3.44 14.83
C VAL A 199 -2.41 3.01 16.27
N GLY A 200 -2.92 3.93 17.09
CA GLY A 200 -3.15 3.72 18.53
C GLY A 200 -1.88 3.76 19.40
N LYS A 201 -0.69 3.96 18.82
CA LYS A 201 0.60 3.95 19.54
C LYS A 201 1.33 5.29 19.52
N ILE A 202 0.94 6.21 18.63
CA ILE A 202 1.50 7.55 18.49
C ILE A 202 0.38 8.58 18.34
N ASP A 203 0.70 9.84 18.60
CA ASP A 203 -0.15 10.96 18.20
C ASP A 203 0.15 11.35 16.74
N PHE A 204 -0.88 11.34 15.90
CA PHE A 204 -0.78 11.75 14.50
C PHE A 204 -0.82 13.28 14.35
N LYS A 205 -1.23 13.99 15.41
CA LYS A 205 -1.20 15.45 15.45
C LYS A 205 0.22 15.95 15.25
N GLY A 206 0.35 16.92 14.36
CA GLY A 206 1.62 17.57 14.09
C GLY A 206 2.51 16.82 13.10
N LEU A 207 2.11 15.67 12.55
CA LEU A 207 2.89 14.99 11.51
C LEU A 207 2.86 15.72 10.14
N ALA A 208 2.02 16.74 9.97
CA ALA A 208 1.84 17.49 8.72
C ALA A 208 3.17 17.99 8.10
N HIS A 209 4.14 18.38 8.92
CA HIS A 209 5.43 18.90 8.46
C HIS A 209 6.37 17.83 7.86
N TYR A 210 6.05 16.54 8.02
CA TYR A 210 6.77 15.44 7.37
C TYR A 210 6.28 15.14 5.96
N LYS A 211 5.16 15.74 5.54
CA LYS A 211 4.63 15.53 4.20
C LYS A 211 5.59 16.06 3.15
N VAL A 212 5.71 15.31 2.06
CA VAL A 212 6.36 15.78 0.82
C VAL A 212 5.36 15.58 -0.31
N LEU A 213 4.95 16.67 -0.94
CA LEU A 213 3.90 16.69 -1.97
C LEU A 213 2.62 15.98 -1.49
N GLY A 214 2.18 16.29 -0.26
CA GLY A 214 1.01 15.69 0.38
C GLY A 214 1.22 14.27 0.94
N SER A 215 2.27 13.56 0.53
CA SER A 215 2.50 12.16 0.92
C SER A 215 3.29 12.01 2.23
N MET A 216 2.99 10.95 2.97
CA MET A 216 3.85 10.43 4.04
C MET A 216 4.84 9.43 3.44
N LEU A 217 6.07 9.90 3.17
CA LEU A 217 7.15 9.10 2.57
C LEU A 217 6.72 8.34 1.29
N ALA A 218 5.94 8.98 0.42
CA ALA A 218 5.41 8.39 -0.81
C ALA A 218 4.54 7.13 -0.60
N SER A 219 4.10 6.82 0.63
CA SER A 219 3.26 5.65 0.92
C SER A 219 1.77 6.03 0.92
N PRO A 220 0.95 5.43 0.05
CA PRO A 220 -0.49 5.67 0.07
C PRO A 220 -1.17 5.15 1.34
N SER A 221 -0.81 3.97 1.86
CA SER A 221 -1.35 3.46 3.14
C SER A 221 -1.01 4.35 4.32
N ALA A 222 0.24 4.80 4.43
CA ALA A 222 0.66 5.71 5.50
C ALA A 222 -0.05 7.06 5.41
N THR A 223 -0.26 7.57 4.19
CA THR A 223 -0.99 8.83 3.96
C THR A 223 -2.48 8.68 4.26
N ALA A 224 -3.08 7.53 3.93
CA ALA A 224 -4.45 7.20 4.31
C ALA A 224 -4.63 7.10 5.84
N ALA A 225 -3.70 6.45 6.54
CA ALA A 225 -3.67 6.45 8.00
C ALA A 225 -3.52 7.86 8.57
N TYR A 226 -2.64 8.68 7.99
CA TYR A 226 -2.53 10.09 8.38
C TYR A 226 -3.86 10.84 8.24
N LEU A 227 -4.57 10.72 7.11
CA LEU A 227 -5.88 11.35 6.94
C LEU A 227 -6.93 10.83 7.92
N MET A 228 -6.91 9.54 8.27
CA MET A 228 -7.89 8.94 9.19
C MET A 228 -7.67 9.34 10.65
N TYR A 229 -6.41 9.50 11.07
CA TYR A 229 -6.06 9.68 12.49
C TYR A 229 -5.56 11.10 12.83
N ASN A 230 -5.31 11.96 11.84
CA ASN A 230 -5.07 13.39 12.06
C ASN A 230 -6.40 14.09 12.39
N PRO A 231 -6.49 14.89 13.47
CA PRO A 231 -7.74 15.57 13.84
C PRO A 231 -8.21 16.64 12.85
N VAL A 232 -7.36 17.05 11.90
CA VAL A 232 -7.67 18.07 10.90
C VAL A 232 -7.56 17.44 9.52
N TRP A 233 -8.58 17.62 8.69
CA TRP A 233 -8.52 17.17 7.30
C TRP A 233 -7.41 17.91 6.55
N ASP A 234 -6.66 17.18 5.72
CA ASP A 234 -5.51 17.72 5.01
C ASP A 234 -5.71 17.56 3.49
N ASP A 235 -6.04 18.66 2.83
CA ASP A 235 -6.37 18.66 1.39
C ASP A 235 -5.19 18.27 0.50
N GLU A 236 -3.94 18.53 0.91
CA GLU A 236 -2.77 18.12 0.13
C GLU A 236 -2.58 16.60 0.19
N ALA A 237 -2.81 15.99 1.35
CA ALA A 237 -2.74 14.54 1.51
C ALA A 237 -3.88 13.84 0.76
N GLU A 238 -5.08 14.43 0.74
CA GLU A 238 -6.17 13.98 -0.13
C GLU A 238 -5.77 14.07 -1.60
N GLU A 239 -5.26 15.21 -2.06
CA GLU A 239 -4.84 15.41 -3.44
C GLU A 239 -3.77 14.37 -3.83
N TYR A 240 -2.78 14.13 -2.97
CA TYR A 240 -1.77 13.09 -3.20
C TYR A 240 -2.40 11.72 -3.50
N ILE A 241 -3.36 11.27 -2.69
CA ILE A 241 -4.03 9.98 -2.90
C ILE A 241 -4.82 9.99 -4.22
N GLN A 242 -5.53 11.08 -4.53
CA GLN A 242 -6.22 11.22 -5.81
C GLN A 242 -5.27 11.09 -7.00
N ARG A 243 -4.07 11.68 -6.92
CA ARG A 243 -3.03 11.58 -7.95
C ARG A 243 -2.45 10.17 -8.03
N ALA A 244 -2.21 9.52 -6.89
CA ALA A 244 -1.74 8.14 -6.86
C ALA A 244 -2.75 7.19 -7.55
N ILE A 245 -4.05 7.43 -7.38
CA ILE A 245 -5.12 6.69 -8.05
C ILE A 245 -5.16 7.00 -9.55
N SER A 246 -5.18 8.29 -9.93
CA SER A 246 -5.41 8.70 -11.32
C SER A 246 -4.20 8.48 -12.22
N ASN A 247 -3.00 8.74 -11.71
CA ASN A 247 -1.75 8.82 -12.50
C ASN A 247 -0.76 7.70 -12.14
N GLY A 248 -1.01 6.95 -11.07
CA GLY A 248 -0.19 5.81 -10.68
C GLY A 248 -0.65 4.50 -11.32
N ALA A 249 -0.33 3.39 -10.64
CA ALA A 249 -0.57 2.02 -11.11
C ALA A 249 -1.98 1.75 -11.67
N GLY A 250 -3.01 2.28 -11.01
CA GLY A 250 -4.40 1.98 -11.33
C GLY A 250 -4.98 2.79 -12.47
N HIS A 251 -4.32 3.84 -12.97
CA HIS A 251 -4.83 4.69 -14.06
C HIS A 251 -6.30 5.11 -13.89
N GLY A 252 -6.71 5.45 -12.65
CA GLY A 252 -8.07 5.84 -12.31
C GLY A 252 -9.01 4.70 -11.87
N SER A 253 -8.57 3.43 -11.91
CA SER A 253 -9.38 2.27 -11.46
C SER A 253 -9.63 2.23 -9.95
N GLY A 254 -8.93 3.05 -9.16
CA GLY A 254 -8.93 3.01 -7.69
C GLY A 254 -7.74 2.27 -7.09
N LEU A 255 -7.04 1.45 -7.87
CA LEU A 255 -5.80 0.79 -7.44
C LEU A 255 -4.65 1.78 -7.32
N VAL A 256 -3.82 1.61 -6.28
CA VAL A 256 -2.57 2.35 -6.11
C VAL A 256 -1.39 1.41 -5.96
N ALA A 257 -0.17 1.84 -6.29
CA ALA A 257 1.04 1.09 -5.94
C ALA A 257 1.37 1.22 -4.44
N ALA A 258 2.33 0.42 -3.95
CA ALA A 258 2.87 0.56 -2.60
C ALA A 258 3.65 1.88 -2.39
N GLY A 259 4.02 2.56 -3.46
CA GLY A 259 4.66 3.87 -3.41
C GLY A 259 4.33 4.70 -4.64
N TYR A 260 4.10 6.00 -4.44
CA TYR A 260 3.94 6.96 -5.52
C TYR A 260 4.44 8.36 -5.07
N PRO A 261 5.10 9.13 -5.93
CA PRO A 261 5.72 8.69 -7.18
C PRO A 261 7.01 7.91 -6.97
N THR A 262 7.40 7.19 -8.01
CA THR A 262 8.65 6.40 -8.05
C THR A 262 9.59 6.89 -9.15
N THR A 263 9.42 8.15 -9.55
CA THR A 263 10.10 8.79 -10.67
C THR A 263 11.61 8.64 -10.63
N VAL A 264 12.25 9.04 -9.52
CA VAL A 264 13.71 8.98 -9.39
C VAL A 264 14.20 7.55 -9.48
N PHE A 265 13.52 6.63 -8.80
CA PHE A 265 13.86 5.21 -8.82
C PHE A 265 13.75 4.63 -10.22
N GLU A 266 12.62 4.83 -10.89
CA GLU A 266 12.39 4.29 -12.23
C GLU A 266 13.32 4.89 -13.28
N TRP A 267 13.58 6.20 -13.24
CA TRP A 267 14.57 6.82 -14.12
C TRP A 267 15.98 6.27 -13.89
N ALA A 268 16.40 6.12 -12.63
CA ALA A 268 17.70 5.54 -12.30
C ALA A 268 17.79 4.08 -12.76
N TRP A 269 16.73 3.30 -12.54
CA TRP A 269 16.66 1.88 -12.91
C TRP A 269 16.75 1.68 -14.42
N VAL A 270 15.97 2.46 -15.18
CA VAL A 270 16.00 2.46 -16.65
C VAL A 270 17.39 2.83 -17.16
N ARG A 271 17.98 3.91 -16.67
CA ARG A 271 19.32 4.34 -17.08
C ARG A 271 20.36 3.27 -16.77
N PHE A 272 20.31 2.67 -15.59
CA PHE A 272 21.22 1.61 -15.20
C PHE A 272 21.13 0.41 -16.15
N ILE A 273 19.91 -0.08 -16.42
CA ILE A 273 19.71 -1.21 -17.34
C ILE A 273 20.19 -0.90 -18.75
N LEU A 274 19.92 0.30 -19.27
CA LEU A 274 20.36 0.71 -20.61
C LEU A 274 21.89 0.75 -20.70
N VAL A 275 22.58 1.34 -19.72
CA VAL A 275 24.05 1.40 -19.69
C VAL A 275 24.67 0.00 -19.59
N VAL A 276 24.21 -0.82 -18.64
CA VAL A 276 24.73 -2.19 -18.46
C VAL A 276 24.47 -3.06 -19.69
N SER A 277 23.31 -2.90 -20.34
CA SER A 277 23.00 -3.62 -21.57
C SER A 277 23.89 -3.18 -22.73
N ILE A 278 24.24 -1.90 -22.85
CA ILE A 278 25.12 -1.44 -23.93
C ILE A 278 26.55 -1.98 -23.74
N ASP A 279 27.05 -2.05 -22.51
CA ASP A 279 28.39 -2.55 -22.22
C ASP A 279 28.52 -4.07 -22.40
N LEU A 280 27.45 -4.83 -22.15
CA LEU A 280 27.42 -6.29 -22.37
C LEU A 280 27.43 -6.69 -23.86
N TRP A 281 27.03 -5.79 -24.76
CA TRP A 281 27.05 -6.03 -26.21
C TRP A 281 28.29 -5.44 -26.91
N ARG A 282 29.27 -4.97 -26.15
CA ARG A 282 30.57 -4.46 -26.64
C ARG A 282 31.71 -5.50 -26.59
N PHE A 283 31.41 -6.76 -26.25
CA PHE A 283 32.29 -7.92 -26.40
C PHE A 283 31.75 -8.87 -27.47
#